data_AF-A0A7J9RGE3-F1
#
_entry.id   AF-A0A7J9RGE3-F1
#
_cell.length_a   1.000
_cell.length_b   1.000
_cell.length_c   1.000
_cell.angle_alpha   90.00
_cell.angle_beta   90.00
_cell.angle_gamma   90.00
#
_symmetry.space_group_name_H-M   'P 1'
#
loop_
_entity.id
_entity.type
_entity.pdbx_description
1 polymer ?
#
loop_
_entity_poly.entity_id
_entity_poly.type
_entity_poly.pdbx_seq_one_letter_code
_entity_poly.pdbx_strand_id
1 'polypeptide(L)'
;MRLVTSILCIAIMSTALSGCIWDEDGPPILFSECPSSWHVEFFDLSNNDFNSWDGIVEFTDSDGNTEVLESFSSNKKYVTLDDSLTWSLKYTFFEGDIGFIVGDTVYGGDNRDGESGTIELDLVRKFADDTDNEEPISFNRCPNNWHIKFVDQSNDDFGSWGGEVVFYEADNDEETYSFEDFSSEMKYVTLEDSKVWKMRYTFYESDIGFVYNGKSYGLDNEYGDSGEITIDLR
;
A
#
# COMPACT_ATOMS: atom_id res chain seq x y z
N MET A 1 70.63 -30.14 -11.14
CA MET A 1 69.31 -29.68 -11.64
C MET A 1 68.23 -30.35 -10.81
N ARG A 2 67.51 -29.59 -9.99
CA ARG A 2 66.36 -30.09 -9.21
C ARG A 2 65.13 -29.28 -9.59
N LEU A 3 64.08 -30.02 -9.93
CA LEU A 3 62.80 -29.53 -10.43
C LEU A 3 62.04 -28.76 -9.34
N VAL A 4 61.49 -27.62 -9.74
CA VAL A 4 60.51 -26.83 -8.99
C VAL A 4 59.21 -27.63 -8.96
N THR A 5 58.70 -27.94 -7.77
CA THR A 5 57.36 -28.55 -7.61
C THR A 5 56.45 -27.50 -6.99
N SER A 6 55.56 -26.96 -7.81
CA SER A 6 54.62 -25.91 -7.44
C SER A 6 53.52 -26.43 -6.52
N ILE A 7 53.23 -25.65 -5.49
CA ILE A 7 52.16 -25.87 -4.50
C ILE A 7 50.82 -25.56 -5.18
N LEU A 8 49.89 -26.53 -5.19
CA LEU A 8 48.50 -26.33 -5.58
C LEU A 8 47.62 -26.36 -4.32
N CYS A 9 47.27 -25.19 -3.80
CA CYS A 9 46.27 -25.01 -2.75
C CYS A 9 44.88 -25.16 -3.36
N ILE A 10 44.16 -26.25 -3.05
CA ILE A 10 42.73 -26.37 -3.30
C ILE A 10 42.02 -25.93 -2.02
N ALA A 11 41.63 -24.66 -1.96
CA ALA A 11 40.70 -24.16 -0.96
C ALA A 11 39.30 -24.64 -1.33
N ILE A 12 38.74 -25.53 -0.53
CA ILE A 12 37.35 -25.95 -0.61
C ILE A 12 36.51 -24.78 -0.12
N MET A 13 36.02 -23.96 -1.05
CA MET A 13 34.99 -22.96 -0.78
C MET A 13 33.67 -23.70 -0.59
N SER A 14 33.40 -24.14 0.65
CA SER A 14 32.07 -24.53 1.07
C SER A 14 31.23 -23.26 1.24
N THR A 15 30.56 -22.82 0.18
CA THR A 15 29.53 -21.80 0.25
C THR A 15 28.28 -22.41 0.87
N ALA A 16 28.22 -22.39 2.19
CA ALA A 16 26.95 -22.37 2.90
C ALA A 16 26.45 -20.93 2.89
N LEU A 17 25.53 -20.62 1.97
CA LEU A 17 24.65 -19.45 2.07
C LEU A 17 23.22 -19.94 1.85
N SER A 18 22.76 -20.75 2.80
CA SER A 18 21.38 -20.74 3.23
C SER A 18 21.24 -19.53 4.14
N GLY A 19 20.62 -18.49 3.63
CA GLY A 19 20.37 -17.25 4.36
C GLY A 19 19.66 -16.31 3.43
N CYS A 20 18.35 -16.45 3.33
CA CYS A 20 17.48 -15.35 2.91
C CYS A 20 17.82 -14.20 3.86
N ILE A 21 18.56 -13.23 3.34
CA ILE A 21 18.76 -11.93 3.94
C ILE A 21 17.38 -11.29 3.94
N TRP A 22 16.64 -11.49 5.04
CA TRP A 22 15.73 -10.47 5.51
C TRP A 22 16.68 -9.43 6.10
N ASP A 23 16.78 -8.26 5.45
CA ASP A 23 17.55 -7.13 5.95
C ASP A 23 17.07 -6.82 7.38
N GLU A 24 17.93 -7.06 8.38
CA GLU A 24 17.70 -6.67 9.79
C GLU A 24 17.96 -5.17 10.04
N ASP A 25 18.14 -4.35 9.00
CA ASP A 25 18.42 -2.91 9.09
C ASP A 25 17.26 -2.05 8.54
N GLY A 26 16.02 -2.54 8.62
CA GLY A 26 14.84 -1.71 8.38
C GLY A 26 14.67 -0.65 9.48
N PRO A 27 14.11 0.53 9.19
CA PRO A 27 13.81 1.48 10.26
C PRO A 27 12.82 0.84 11.26
N PRO A 28 12.98 1.10 12.57
CA PRO A 28 12.20 0.42 13.61
C PRO A 28 10.71 0.80 13.59
N ILE A 29 10.37 1.89 12.88
CA ILE A 29 9.00 2.33 12.62
C ILE A 29 8.84 2.58 11.12
N LEU A 30 7.74 2.07 10.56
CA LEU A 30 7.32 2.29 9.19
C LEU A 30 5.92 2.90 9.16
N PHE A 31 5.75 3.93 8.35
CA PHE A 31 4.49 4.64 8.16
C PHE A 31 3.93 4.37 6.77
N SER A 32 2.62 4.21 6.66
CA SER A 32 1.92 3.97 5.41
C SER A 32 0.52 4.59 5.43
N GLU A 33 0.07 5.13 4.30
CA GLU A 33 -1.36 5.42 4.07
C GLU A 33 -2.15 4.17 3.69
N CYS A 34 -1.46 3.10 3.31
CA CYS A 34 -2.03 1.90 2.74
C CYS A 34 -2.06 0.74 3.73
N PRO A 35 -3.22 0.08 3.91
CA PRO A 35 -3.32 -1.09 4.77
C PRO A 35 -2.67 -2.28 4.07
N SER A 36 -1.48 -2.69 4.50
CA SER A 36 -0.85 -3.96 4.11
C SER A 36 -0.71 -4.85 5.35
N SER A 37 0.06 -4.36 6.32
CA SER A 37 0.13 -4.85 7.69
C SER A 37 0.42 -3.69 8.63
N TRP A 38 -0.09 -3.72 9.86
CA TRP A 38 0.11 -2.65 10.83
C TRP A 38 -0.05 -3.13 12.28
N HIS A 39 0.54 -2.39 13.20
CA HIS A 39 0.31 -2.52 14.65
C HIS A 39 -0.61 -1.43 15.18
N VAL A 40 -0.51 -0.23 14.61
CA VAL A 40 -1.34 0.92 14.98
C VAL A 40 -2.05 1.43 13.73
N GLU A 41 -3.36 1.59 13.83
CA GLU A 41 -4.18 2.26 12.82
C GLU A 41 -4.78 3.52 13.42
N PHE A 42 -4.52 4.64 12.77
CA PHE A 42 -5.11 5.92 13.07
C PHE A 42 -6.45 6.08 12.33
N PHE A 43 -7.45 6.72 12.93
CA PHE A 43 -8.73 7.06 12.31
C PHE A 43 -9.25 8.46 12.69
N ASP A 44 -10.02 9.06 11.79
CA ASP A 44 -10.76 10.31 11.99
C ASP A 44 -12.23 10.01 11.67
N LEU A 45 -13.14 10.27 12.62
CA LEU A 45 -14.56 9.95 12.47
C LEU A 45 -15.37 11.04 11.72
N SER A 46 -14.83 12.24 11.50
CA SER A 46 -15.55 13.28 10.72
C SER A 46 -15.24 13.28 9.23
N ASN A 47 -14.19 12.57 8.82
CA ASN A 47 -13.73 12.61 7.45
C ASN A 47 -13.40 11.20 6.93
N ASN A 48 -14.16 10.75 5.93
CA ASN A 48 -13.90 9.49 5.24
C ASN A 48 -12.55 9.51 4.51
N ASP A 49 -12.11 10.70 4.06
CA ASP A 49 -10.84 10.92 3.38
C ASP A 49 -9.85 11.54 4.37
N PHE A 50 -9.17 10.69 5.12
CA PHE A 50 -8.18 11.06 6.13
C PHE A 50 -7.17 12.09 5.59
N ASN A 51 -7.25 13.36 6.03
CA ASN A 51 -6.46 14.47 5.43
C ASN A 51 -5.27 14.88 6.30
N SER A 52 -5.53 15.33 7.53
CA SER A 52 -4.51 15.81 8.46
C SER A 52 -5.06 15.84 9.87
N TRP A 53 -4.19 15.61 10.85
CA TRP A 53 -4.54 15.52 12.26
C TRP A 53 -3.82 16.57 13.07
N ASP A 54 -4.47 17.06 14.12
CA ASP A 54 -3.79 17.85 15.14
C ASP A 54 -3.65 17.07 16.45
N GLY A 55 -2.40 16.78 16.81
CA GLY A 55 -2.07 15.95 17.95
C GLY A 55 -0.58 15.66 18.00
N ILE A 56 -0.19 15.03 19.10
CA ILE A 56 1.18 14.60 19.37
C ILE A 56 1.14 13.12 19.73
N VAL A 57 1.89 12.28 19.02
CA VAL A 57 2.06 10.86 19.34
C VAL A 57 3.54 10.54 19.40
N GLU A 58 4.01 10.07 20.55
CA GLU A 58 5.38 9.69 20.84
C GLU A 58 5.46 8.17 20.99
N PHE A 59 6.19 7.51 20.09
CA PHE A 59 6.56 6.10 20.18
C PHE A 59 7.88 5.99 20.91
N THR A 60 7.98 5.10 21.90
CA THR A 60 9.23 4.80 22.61
C THR A 60 9.49 3.30 22.60
N ASP A 61 10.64 2.87 22.10
CA ASP A 61 11.04 1.45 22.09
C ASP A 61 11.72 1.01 23.40
N SER A 62 11.97 -0.29 23.53
CA SER A 62 12.66 -0.88 24.69
C SER A 62 14.11 -0.44 24.85
N ASP A 63 14.74 0.05 23.79
CA ASP A 63 16.11 0.58 23.82
C ASP A 63 16.13 2.05 24.26
N GLY A 64 14.95 2.68 24.40
CA GLY A 64 14.75 4.05 24.81
C GLY A 64 14.82 5.07 23.69
N ASN A 65 14.80 4.63 22.42
CA ASN A 65 14.67 5.55 21.29
C ASN A 65 13.24 6.04 21.19
N THR A 66 13.08 7.31 20.79
CA THR A 66 11.76 7.93 20.65
C THR A 66 11.56 8.52 19.27
N GLU A 67 10.33 8.39 18.76
CA GLU A 67 9.87 9.06 17.54
C GLU A 67 8.60 9.83 17.87
N VAL A 68 8.58 11.13 17.56
CA VAL A 68 7.45 12.02 17.86
C VAL A 68 6.79 12.48 16.58
N LEU A 69 5.51 12.19 16.45
CA LEU A 69 4.64 12.68 15.40
C LEU A 69 3.86 13.88 15.90
N GLU A 70 3.99 15.00 15.21
CA GLU A 70 3.18 16.21 15.43
C GLU A 70 2.49 16.57 14.12
N SER A 71 1.25 17.06 14.19
CA SER A 71 0.48 17.57 13.05
C SER A 71 0.64 16.75 11.75
N PHE A 72 0.29 15.46 11.78
CA PHE A 72 0.60 14.50 10.73
C PHE A 72 -0.58 14.22 9.78
N SER A 73 -0.31 13.62 8.61
CA SER A 73 -1.30 13.35 7.55
C SER A 73 -1.57 11.87 7.35
N SER A 74 -2.45 11.54 6.40
CA SER A 74 -2.83 10.16 6.03
C SER A 74 -1.67 9.25 5.68
N ASN A 75 -0.53 9.79 5.26
CA ASN A 75 0.66 8.99 5.00
C ASN A 75 1.21 8.27 6.24
N LYS A 76 0.69 8.58 7.44
CA LYS A 76 1.01 7.87 8.69
C LYS A 76 -0.17 7.09 9.25
N LYS A 77 -1.26 6.90 8.49
CA LYS A 77 -2.48 6.24 8.96
C LYS A 77 -2.20 4.86 9.57
N TYR A 78 -1.36 4.07 8.92
CA TYR A 78 -0.95 2.76 9.38
C TYR A 78 0.51 2.80 9.82
N VAL A 79 0.79 2.26 11.00
CA VAL A 79 2.14 2.18 11.57
C VAL A 79 2.51 0.72 11.77
N THR A 80 3.63 0.32 11.20
CA THR A 80 4.31 -0.94 11.53
C THR A 80 5.50 -0.63 12.43
N LEU A 81 5.72 -1.48 13.41
CA LEU A 81 6.76 -1.37 14.44
C LEU A 81 7.61 -2.64 14.37
N ASP A 82 8.86 -2.57 14.82
CA ASP A 82 9.70 -3.76 14.94
C ASP A 82 9.16 -4.70 16.04
N ASP A 83 8.83 -5.93 15.66
CA ASP A 83 8.30 -6.99 16.54
C ASP A 83 9.33 -7.49 17.55
N SER A 84 10.62 -7.23 17.34
CA SER A 84 11.69 -7.62 18.24
C SER A 84 11.81 -6.73 19.48
N LEU A 85 11.16 -5.55 19.45
CA LEU A 85 11.20 -4.54 20.50
C LEU A 85 9.85 -4.46 21.21
N THR A 86 9.85 -4.02 22.48
CA THR A 86 8.62 -3.61 23.14
C THR A 86 8.43 -2.12 22.99
N TRP A 87 7.18 -1.67 22.87
CA TRP A 87 6.87 -0.28 22.56
C TRP A 87 5.90 0.30 23.56
N SER A 88 6.09 1.58 23.89
CA SER A 88 5.09 2.41 24.55
C SER A 88 4.70 3.56 23.63
N LEU A 89 3.45 3.99 23.75
CA LEU A 89 2.89 5.08 22.97
C LEU A 89 2.28 6.10 23.93
N LYS A 90 2.76 7.33 23.83
CA LYS A 90 2.21 8.48 24.54
C LYS A 90 1.52 9.38 23.55
N TYR A 91 0.27 9.73 23.82
CA TYR A 91 -0.54 10.51 22.89
C TYR A 91 -1.17 11.72 23.55
N THR A 92 -1.45 12.72 22.75
CA THR A 92 -2.32 13.86 23.06
C THR A 92 -3.05 14.27 21.78
N PHE A 93 -4.38 14.22 21.80
CA PHE A 93 -5.23 14.61 20.67
C PHE A 93 -5.90 15.95 20.93
N PHE A 94 -5.87 16.83 19.94
CA PHE A 94 -6.47 18.17 20.01
C PHE A 94 -7.80 18.28 19.25
N GLU A 95 -8.16 17.25 18.49
CA GLU A 95 -9.43 17.13 17.76
C GLU A 95 -10.34 16.09 18.42
N GLY A 96 -11.65 16.29 18.32
CA GLY A 96 -12.64 15.54 19.10
C GLY A 96 -12.95 14.14 18.59
N ASP A 97 -12.51 13.80 17.38
CA ASP A 97 -12.96 12.66 16.58
C ASP A 97 -11.80 11.82 16.04
N ILE A 98 -10.57 12.16 16.44
CA ILE A 98 -9.36 11.41 16.09
C ILE A 98 -9.03 10.37 17.15
N GLY A 99 -8.44 9.26 16.74
CA GLY A 99 -8.05 8.22 17.66
C GLY A 99 -7.30 7.11 16.96
N PHE A 100 -6.85 6.11 17.69
CA PHE A 100 -6.10 5.00 17.11
C PHE A 100 -6.54 3.66 17.67
N ILE A 101 -6.21 2.62 16.92
CA ILE A 101 -6.53 1.24 17.21
C ILE A 101 -5.21 0.49 17.37
N VAL A 102 -5.10 -0.26 18.46
CA VAL A 102 -4.02 -1.23 18.70
C VAL A 102 -4.65 -2.57 18.98
N GLY A 103 -4.39 -3.57 18.14
CA GLY A 103 -5.11 -4.83 18.19
C GLY A 103 -6.61 -4.60 17.98
N ASP A 104 -7.41 -4.84 19.01
CA ASP A 104 -8.87 -4.61 19.01
C ASP A 104 -9.29 -3.46 19.95
N THR A 105 -8.33 -2.73 20.52
CA THR A 105 -8.60 -1.65 21.48
C THR A 105 -8.53 -0.30 20.79
N VAL A 106 -9.56 0.52 21.01
CA VAL A 106 -9.69 1.88 20.49
C VAL A 106 -9.31 2.88 21.58
N TYR A 107 -8.51 3.89 21.20
CA TYR A 107 -8.07 5.00 22.04
C TYR A 107 -8.44 6.32 21.36
N GLY A 108 -9.09 7.24 22.07
CA GLY A 108 -9.65 8.46 21.50
C GLY A 108 -10.97 8.26 20.72
N GLY A 109 -11.28 9.19 19.81
CA GLY A 109 -12.52 9.22 19.01
C GLY A 109 -13.69 10.00 19.63
N ASP A 110 -13.57 10.47 20.88
CA ASP A 110 -14.49 11.44 21.51
C ASP A 110 -13.71 12.39 22.44
N ASN A 111 -12.66 13.04 21.91
CA ASN A 111 -11.70 13.83 22.70
C ASN A 111 -12.14 15.29 22.94
N ARG A 112 -13.42 15.52 23.28
CA ARG A 112 -14.01 16.89 23.32
C ARG A 112 -13.27 17.90 24.19
N ASP A 113 -12.50 17.43 25.17
CA ASP A 113 -11.72 18.26 26.10
C ASP A 113 -10.19 18.06 25.94
N GLY A 114 -9.76 17.43 24.85
CA GLY A 114 -8.39 16.93 24.65
C GLY A 114 -8.16 15.63 25.44
N GLU A 115 -7.74 14.58 24.74
CA GLU A 115 -7.43 13.30 25.37
C GLU A 115 -5.91 13.08 25.34
N SER A 116 -5.35 12.63 26.47
CA SER A 116 -3.94 12.26 26.54
C SER A 116 -3.76 11.00 27.38
N GLY A 117 -2.75 10.21 27.03
CA GLY A 117 -2.49 8.95 27.69
C GLY A 117 -1.10 8.44 27.41
N THR A 118 -0.73 7.38 28.11
CA THR A 118 0.45 6.57 27.83
C THR A 118 0.06 5.12 27.98
N ILE A 119 0.36 4.32 26.97
CA ILE A 119 0.03 2.90 26.92
C ILE A 119 1.27 2.10 26.56
N GLU A 120 1.34 0.87 27.07
CA GLU A 120 2.25 -0.15 26.53
C GLU A 120 1.54 -0.85 25.38
N LEU A 121 2.23 -1.06 24.27
CA LEU A 121 1.66 -1.70 23.09
C LEU A 121 1.80 -3.22 23.20
N ASP A 122 0.66 -3.92 23.17
CA ASP A 122 0.63 -5.34 22.85
C ASP A 122 0.70 -5.46 21.33
N LEU A 123 1.87 -5.84 20.80
CA LEU A 123 2.11 -5.89 19.36
C LEU A 123 1.30 -7.04 18.72
N VAL A 124 0.11 -6.70 18.27
CA VAL A 124 -0.73 -7.58 17.44
C VAL A 124 -0.70 -7.04 16.02
N ARG A 125 0.02 -7.75 15.14
CA ARG A 125 0.06 -7.39 13.72
C ARG A 125 -1.28 -7.70 13.06
N LYS A 126 -1.94 -6.64 12.58
CA LYS A 126 -3.07 -6.73 11.67
C LYS A 126 -2.55 -6.82 10.25
N PHE A 127 -3.29 -7.53 9.41
CA PHE A 127 -3.07 -7.58 7.98
C PHE A 127 -4.31 -7.01 7.31
N ALA A 128 -4.14 -6.44 6.13
CA ALA A 128 -5.26 -6.21 5.25
C ALA A 128 -5.77 -7.60 4.82
N ASP A 129 -6.69 -8.16 5.61
CA ASP A 129 -7.33 -9.42 5.26
C ASP A 129 -8.24 -9.20 4.04
N ASP A 130 -8.21 -10.23 3.18
CA ASP A 130 -9.14 -10.50 2.07
C ASP A 130 -10.55 -10.06 2.47
N THR A 131 -10.91 -8.82 2.18
CA THR A 131 -12.32 -8.54 1.97
C THR A 131 -12.69 -9.40 0.79
N ASP A 132 -13.46 -10.47 1.05
CA ASP A 132 -14.38 -11.12 0.12
C ASP A 132 -15.21 -9.99 -0.53
N ASN A 133 -14.59 -9.23 -1.43
CA ASN A 133 -15.27 -8.28 -2.27
C ASN A 133 -16.04 -9.18 -3.24
N GLU A 134 -17.31 -9.40 -2.91
CA GLU A 134 -18.27 -10.08 -3.77
C GLU A 134 -18.41 -9.36 -5.13
N GLU A 135 -17.82 -8.18 -5.30
CA GLU A 135 -17.78 -7.46 -6.55
C GLU A 135 -16.65 -7.98 -7.46
N PRO A 136 -16.96 -8.25 -8.75
CA PRO A 136 -16.01 -8.88 -9.66
C PRO A 136 -14.86 -7.95 -10.09
N ILE A 137 -14.93 -6.67 -9.75
CA ILE A 137 -13.92 -5.64 -10.01
C ILE A 137 -13.85 -4.74 -8.78
N SER A 138 -12.65 -4.54 -8.24
CA SER A 138 -12.44 -3.62 -7.13
C SER A 138 -11.29 -2.67 -7.41
N PHE A 139 -11.39 -1.46 -6.86
CA PHE A 139 -10.40 -0.39 -7.00
C PHE A 139 -9.75 -0.08 -5.66
N ASN A 140 -8.48 0.31 -5.70
CA ASN A 140 -7.73 0.72 -4.52
C ASN A 140 -6.68 1.77 -4.90
N ARG A 141 -6.42 2.72 -3.99
CA ARG A 141 -5.24 3.60 -4.06
C ARG A 141 -3.94 2.87 -3.80
N CYS A 142 -4.01 1.74 -3.11
CA CYS A 142 -2.87 1.06 -2.54
C CYS A 142 -2.35 -0.08 -3.41
N PRO A 143 -1.03 -0.28 -3.50
CA PRO A 143 -0.40 -1.29 -4.37
C PRO A 143 -0.55 -2.74 -3.91
N ASN A 144 -1.57 -3.06 -3.11
CA ASN A 144 -1.74 -4.39 -2.54
C ASN A 144 -2.64 -5.24 -3.45
N ASN A 145 -2.15 -6.40 -3.88
CA ASN A 145 -2.89 -7.42 -4.64
C ASN A 145 -3.70 -6.89 -5.86
N TRP A 146 -3.00 -6.34 -6.85
CA TRP A 146 -3.61 -5.77 -8.06
C TRP A 146 -3.23 -6.50 -9.35
N HIS A 147 -4.11 -6.41 -10.35
CA HIS A 147 -3.90 -6.96 -11.70
C HIS A 147 -3.58 -5.88 -12.73
N ILE A 148 -4.24 -4.71 -12.62
CA ILE A 148 -3.95 -3.54 -13.45
C ILE A 148 -3.52 -2.38 -12.55
N LYS A 149 -2.44 -1.70 -12.96
CA LYS A 149 -2.02 -0.44 -12.36
C LYS A 149 -2.22 0.66 -13.37
N PHE A 150 -3.00 1.62 -12.97
CA PHE A 150 -3.22 2.86 -13.67
C PHE A 150 -2.02 3.82 -13.43
N VAL A 151 -1.52 4.44 -14.51
CA VAL A 151 -0.33 5.31 -14.51
C VAL A 151 -0.61 6.62 -15.25
N ASP A 152 -0.15 7.72 -14.66
CA ASP A 152 0.01 9.04 -15.27
C ASP A 152 1.49 9.40 -15.15
N GLN A 153 2.15 9.67 -16.28
CA GLN A 153 3.59 9.96 -16.28
C GLN A 153 3.92 11.36 -15.75
N SER A 154 2.96 12.27 -15.71
CA SER A 154 3.17 13.64 -15.25
C SER A 154 3.01 13.79 -13.74
N ASN A 155 2.25 12.91 -13.10
CA ASN A 155 1.98 12.98 -11.68
C ASN A 155 1.63 11.60 -11.07
N ASP A 156 2.29 11.24 -9.98
CA ASP A 156 2.03 9.98 -9.27
C ASP A 156 0.78 10.03 -8.36
N ASP A 157 0.41 11.20 -7.86
CA ASP A 157 -0.77 11.45 -7.01
C ASP A 157 -1.63 12.55 -7.66
N PHE A 158 -2.38 12.18 -8.70
CA PHE A 158 -3.24 13.11 -9.44
C PHE A 158 -4.72 12.94 -9.01
N GLY A 159 -5.47 14.04 -9.08
CA GLY A 159 -6.85 14.09 -8.57
C GLY A 159 -7.91 13.52 -9.52
N SER A 160 -7.62 13.40 -10.81
CA SER A 160 -8.56 12.90 -11.82
C SER A 160 -7.85 12.57 -13.13
N TRP A 161 -8.40 11.61 -13.88
CA TRP A 161 -8.01 11.34 -15.27
C TRP A 161 -9.14 11.59 -16.24
N GLY A 162 -8.80 12.11 -17.41
CA GLY A 162 -9.63 12.10 -18.59
C GLY A 162 -9.56 10.76 -19.32
N GLY A 163 -10.53 9.88 -19.09
CA GLY A 163 -10.65 8.64 -19.85
C GLY A 163 -11.92 7.86 -19.53
N GLU A 164 -12.14 6.79 -20.29
CA GLU A 164 -13.19 5.80 -20.05
C GLU A 164 -12.57 4.41 -20.12
N VAL A 165 -12.90 3.55 -19.16
CA VAL A 165 -12.56 2.13 -19.19
C VAL A 165 -13.80 1.28 -18.98
N VAL A 166 -13.95 0.26 -19.80
CA VAL A 166 -15.08 -0.68 -19.75
C VAL A 166 -14.53 -2.10 -19.63
N PHE A 167 -14.92 -2.77 -18.55
CA PHE A 167 -14.62 -4.18 -18.32
C PHE A 167 -15.83 -5.05 -18.63
N TYR A 168 -15.60 -6.22 -19.21
CA TYR A 168 -16.63 -7.22 -19.46
C TYR A 168 -16.01 -8.61 -19.62
N GLU A 169 -16.79 -9.66 -19.43
CA GLU A 169 -16.32 -11.02 -19.58
C GLU A 169 -16.13 -11.37 -21.07
N ALA A 170 -15.04 -12.06 -21.41
CA ALA A 170 -14.68 -12.33 -22.81
C ALA A 170 -15.76 -13.13 -23.57
N ASP A 171 -16.50 -13.97 -22.84
CA ASP A 171 -17.57 -14.84 -23.36
C ASP A 171 -18.99 -14.28 -23.10
N ASN A 172 -19.11 -13.13 -22.43
CA ASN A 172 -20.38 -12.47 -22.12
C ASN A 172 -20.22 -10.94 -22.13
N ASP A 173 -20.55 -10.30 -23.26
CA ASP A 173 -20.47 -8.85 -23.44
C ASP A 173 -21.74 -8.10 -23.00
N GLU A 174 -22.74 -8.80 -22.43
CA GLU A 174 -23.96 -8.17 -21.92
C GLU A 174 -23.76 -7.48 -20.57
N GLU A 175 -22.88 -8.04 -19.72
CA GLU A 175 -22.52 -7.45 -18.43
C GLU A 175 -21.25 -6.62 -18.57
N THR A 176 -21.40 -5.30 -18.50
CA THR A 176 -20.29 -4.36 -18.63
C THR A 176 -20.18 -3.47 -17.40
N TYR A 177 -18.95 -3.19 -16.98
CA TYR A 177 -18.62 -2.28 -15.89
C TYR A 177 -17.85 -1.10 -16.49
N SER A 178 -18.51 0.04 -16.62
CA SER A 178 -17.91 1.27 -17.17
C SER A 178 -17.52 2.22 -16.05
N PHE A 179 -16.34 2.81 -16.19
CA PHE A 179 -15.79 3.79 -15.29
C PHE A 179 -15.29 4.98 -16.11
N GLU A 180 -15.63 6.18 -15.66
CA GLU A 180 -15.22 7.48 -16.21
C GLU A 180 -14.70 8.34 -15.04
N ASP A 181 -13.94 9.40 -15.33
CA ASP A 181 -13.48 10.40 -14.36
C ASP A 181 -12.77 9.81 -13.10
N PHE A 182 -11.96 8.77 -13.31
CA PHE A 182 -11.31 8.02 -12.24
C PHE A 182 -10.08 8.75 -11.64
N SER A 183 -9.80 8.52 -10.35
CA SER A 183 -8.80 9.27 -9.56
C SER A 183 -7.67 8.37 -9.02
N SER A 184 -6.74 8.94 -8.23
CA SER A 184 -5.74 8.17 -7.47
C SER A 184 -6.33 7.07 -6.59
N GLU A 185 -7.59 7.20 -6.16
CA GLU A 185 -8.32 6.16 -5.40
C GLU A 185 -8.61 4.90 -6.23
N MET A 186 -8.52 5.01 -7.56
CA MET A 186 -8.77 3.93 -8.50
C MET A 186 -7.49 3.40 -9.16
N LYS A 187 -6.31 3.79 -8.66
CA LYS A 187 -5.00 3.52 -9.27
C LYS A 187 -4.66 2.03 -9.42
N TYR A 188 -5.15 1.18 -8.54
CA TYR A 188 -4.91 -0.26 -8.58
C TYR A 188 -6.23 -0.99 -8.71
N VAL A 189 -6.31 -1.89 -9.69
CA VAL A 189 -7.52 -2.65 -9.99
C VAL A 189 -7.27 -4.12 -9.72
N THR A 190 -8.17 -4.72 -8.96
CA THR A 190 -8.25 -6.17 -8.77
C THR A 190 -9.50 -6.66 -9.49
N LEU A 191 -9.40 -7.84 -10.09
CA LEU A 191 -10.44 -8.46 -10.90
C LEU A 191 -10.66 -9.87 -10.38
N GLU A 192 -11.87 -10.37 -10.47
CA GLU A 192 -12.19 -11.77 -10.18
C GLU A 192 -11.36 -12.70 -11.06
N ASP A 193 -10.60 -13.62 -10.45
CA ASP A 193 -9.65 -14.51 -11.12
C ASP A 193 -10.31 -15.73 -11.80
N SER A 194 -11.58 -15.98 -11.50
CA SER A 194 -12.36 -17.09 -12.07
C SER A 194 -12.71 -16.87 -13.56
N LYS A 195 -12.67 -15.61 -14.02
CA LYS A 195 -13.11 -15.15 -15.35
C LYS A 195 -11.95 -14.72 -16.24
N VAL A 196 -12.22 -14.72 -17.55
CA VAL A 196 -11.35 -14.04 -18.53
C VAL A 196 -12.00 -12.71 -18.86
N TRP A 197 -11.27 -11.64 -18.64
CA TRP A 197 -11.78 -10.28 -18.80
C TRP A 197 -11.34 -9.70 -20.14
N LYS A 198 -12.16 -8.79 -20.66
CA LYS A 198 -11.77 -7.82 -21.67
C LYS A 198 -11.88 -6.43 -21.07
N MET A 199 -10.88 -5.60 -21.36
CA MET A 199 -10.89 -4.19 -21.01
C MET A 199 -10.78 -3.37 -22.28
N ARG A 200 -11.82 -2.58 -22.55
CA ARG A 200 -11.79 -1.51 -23.54
C ARG A 200 -11.42 -0.21 -22.83
N TYR A 201 -10.57 0.58 -23.45
CA TYR A 201 -10.13 1.85 -22.89
C TYR A 201 -10.14 2.95 -23.95
N THR A 202 -10.38 4.18 -23.52
CA THR A 202 -10.19 5.41 -24.28
C THR A 202 -9.54 6.45 -23.37
N PHE A 203 -8.43 7.05 -23.80
CA PHE A 203 -7.70 8.05 -23.02
C PHE A 203 -7.75 9.42 -23.71
N TYR A 204 -7.96 10.47 -22.92
CA TYR A 204 -8.09 11.85 -23.39
C TYR A 204 -6.89 12.72 -23.00
N GLU A 205 -5.83 12.11 -22.50
CA GLU A 205 -4.57 12.74 -22.11
C GLU A 205 -3.38 11.93 -22.65
N SER A 206 -2.27 12.60 -22.93
CA SER A 206 -1.14 11.99 -23.64
C SER A 206 -0.29 11.05 -22.80
N ASP A 207 -0.25 11.27 -21.50
CA ASP A 207 0.65 10.66 -20.53
C ASP A 207 -0.04 9.68 -19.58
N ILE A 208 -1.33 9.42 -19.80
CA ILE A 208 -2.10 8.45 -19.02
C ILE A 208 -2.12 7.08 -19.68
N GLY A 209 -2.30 6.04 -18.88
CA GLY A 209 -2.36 4.68 -19.37
C GLY A 209 -2.40 3.68 -18.24
N PHE A 210 -2.03 2.45 -18.54
CA PHE A 210 -2.04 1.38 -17.55
C PHE A 210 -0.97 0.35 -17.81
N VAL A 211 -0.65 -0.41 -16.76
CA VAL A 211 0.26 -1.53 -16.76
C VAL A 211 -0.54 -2.78 -16.41
N TYR A 212 -0.44 -3.78 -17.27
CA TYR A 212 -0.98 -5.13 -17.03
C TYR A 212 0.10 -6.15 -17.39
N ASN A 213 0.36 -7.10 -16.48
CA ASN A 213 1.37 -8.14 -16.65
C ASN A 213 2.76 -7.61 -17.10
N GLY A 214 3.19 -6.51 -16.47
CA GLY A 214 4.46 -5.84 -16.78
C GLY A 214 4.53 -5.11 -18.12
N LYS A 215 3.45 -5.11 -18.90
CA LYS A 215 3.35 -4.38 -20.17
C LYS A 215 2.53 -3.11 -20.00
N SER A 216 3.06 -2.01 -20.52
CA SER A 216 2.36 -0.73 -20.57
C SER A 216 1.47 -0.62 -21.81
N TYR A 217 0.33 0.02 -21.63
CA TYR A 217 -0.66 0.34 -22.65
C TYR A 217 -1.06 1.81 -22.50
N GLY A 218 -1.10 2.53 -23.61
CA GLY A 218 -1.16 3.99 -23.59
C GLY A 218 0.19 4.62 -23.22
N LEU A 219 0.17 5.77 -22.54
CA LEU A 219 1.31 6.59 -22.10
C LEU A 219 2.03 7.43 -23.18
N ASP A 220 1.53 7.42 -24.41
CA ASP A 220 1.92 8.35 -25.48
C ASP A 220 0.72 8.51 -26.43
N ASN A 221 -0.41 8.94 -25.84
CA ASN A 221 -1.70 8.97 -26.52
C ASN A 221 -1.92 10.29 -27.28
N GLU A 222 -2.64 10.22 -28.39
CA GLU A 222 -3.44 11.32 -28.88
C GLU A 222 -4.81 11.37 -28.16
N TYR A 223 -5.45 12.53 -28.16
CA TYR A 223 -6.77 12.70 -27.53
C TYR A 223 -7.81 11.74 -28.14
N GLY A 224 -8.36 10.84 -27.33
CA GLY A 224 -9.34 9.85 -27.75
C GLY A 224 -8.73 8.55 -28.26
N ASP A 225 -7.42 8.32 -28.07
CA ASP A 225 -6.81 7.04 -28.38
C ASP A 225 -7.44 5.94 -27.55
N SER A 226 -7.77 4.85 -28.22
CA SER A 226 -8.54 3.75 -27.65
C SER A 226 -7.99 2.40 -28.06
N GLY A 227 -8.32 1.39 -27.26
CA GLY A 227 -7.93 0.02 -27.53
C GLY A 227 -8.74 -0.97 -26.71
N GLU A 228 -8.46 -2.26 -26.95
CA GLU A 228 -9.07 -3.36 -26.23
C GLU A 228 -8.01 -4.41 -25.96
N ILE A 229 -7.99 -4.93 -24.74
CA ILE A 229 -7.11 -6.03 -24.34
C ILE A 229 -7.90 -7.16 -23.70
N THR A 230 -7.34 -8.36 -23.75
CA THR A 230 -7.80 -9.51 -22.98
C THR A 230 -6.90 -9.68 -21.76
N ILE A 231 -7.51 -9.89 -20.61
CA ILE A 231 -6.88 -10.09 -19.32
C ILE A 231 -7.24 -11.50 -18.88
N ASP A 232 -6.24 -12.37 -18.89
CA ASP A 232 -6.32 -13.73 -18.40
C ASP A 232 -5.47 -13.82 -17.13
N LEU A 233 -6.08 -14.24 -16.02
CA LEU A 233 -5.45 -14.31 -14.71
C LEU A 233 -5.03 -15.75 -14.33
N ARG A 234 -5.21 -16.71 -15.24
CA ARG A 234 -4.91 -18.14 -15.05
C ARG A 234 -3.47 -18.53 -15.38
#